data_AF-A0A847V8I1-F1
#
_entry.id   AF-A0A847V8I1-F1
#
_cell.length_a   1.000
_cell.length_b   1.000
_cell.length_c   1.000
_cell.angle_alpha   90.00
_cell.angle_beta   90.00
_cell.angle_gamma   90.00
#
_symmetry.space_group_name_H-M   'P 1'
#
loop_
_entity.id
_entity.type
_entity.pdbx_description
1 polymer ?
#
loop_
_entity_poly.entity_id
_entity_poly.type
_entity_poly.pdbx_seq_one_letter_code
_entity_poly.pdbx_strand_id
1 'polypeptide(L)'
;MSTAILLVLGLLVIPAAGAQTTSLDIVRYGWDNTTVAESVTVNVTWMEANLPVMGDGATPYYFQGPTFDGSNLWDPAESIYVDSATIKINETIRGTAVHDLVELVGGMHPGDEIRVRADDGMWKRFGYANVYNPPARQGPPVVAWWNARNGYAWPDSMRLFFFADTSSNEMGRHIFGNEDMHQSMAPRYWHYFDIYPSAAGLSVRSVAYLEIFPAPRALAVPGSTEIPTDTDGDGLYDDVNGNGRRDFADVVLYFNQMTWIDSNEPVPFFDFNGNSRIDFADVVALFTSL
;
A
#
# COMPACT_ATOMS: atom_id res chain seq x y z
N MET A 1 -38.35 50.19 7.22
CA MET A 1 -38.56 48.76 7.49
C MET A 1 -38.50 48.02 6.16
N SER A 2 -37.37 47.39 5.87
CA SER A 2 -37.22 46.51 4.70
C SER A 2 -36.53 45.25 5.18
N THR A 3 -37.29 44.16 5.25
CA THR A 3 -36.83 42.84 5.66
C THR A 3 -36.32 42.11 4.42
N ALA A 4 -35.03 41.79 4.37
CA ALA A 4 -34.47 40.91 3.33
C ALA A 4 -34.68 39.45 3.74
N ILE A 5 -35.39 38.69 2.93
CA ILE A 5 -35.58 37.24 3.08
C ILE A 5 -34.38 36.55 2.42
N LEU A 6 -33.56 35.87 3.22
CA LEU A 6 -32.45 35.04 2.75
C LEU A 6 -33.02 33.66 2.36
N LEU A 7 -33.04 33.37 1.06
CA LEU A 7 -33.42 32.06 0.53
C LEU A 7 -32.20 31.13 0.61
N VAL A 8 -32.17 30.21 1.57
CA VAL A 8 -31.16 29.15 1.63
C VAL A 8 -31.56 28.05 0.65
N LEU A 9 -30.87 27.98 -0.49
CA LEU A 9 -30.94 26.83 -1.39
C LEU A 9 -30.19 25.66 -0.74
N GLY A 10 -30.92 24.67 -0.22
CA GLY A 10 -30.33 23.37 0.11
C GLY A 10 -29.95 22.66 -1.18
N LEU A 11 -28.66 22.60 -1.50
CA LEU A 11 -28.15 21.70 -2.53
C LEU A 11 -28.29 20.27 -2.01
N LEU A 12 -29.25 19.54 -2.58
CA LEU A 12 -29.30 18.09 -2.51
C LEU A 12 -28.07 17.58 -3.29
N VAL A 13 -26.99 17.23 -2.58
CA VAL A 13 -25.84 16.53 -3.18
C VAL A 13 -26.30 15.10 -3.46
N ILE A 14 -26.72 14.86 -4.70
CA ILE A 14 -26.89 13.50 -5.21
C ILE A 14 -25.47 13.00 -5.50
N PRO A 15 -25.02 11.86 -4.94
CA PRO A 15 -23.73 11.31 -5.32
C PRO A 15 -23.77 11.04 -6.82
N ALA A 16 -22.86 11.67 -7.56
CA ALA A 16 -22.65 11.35 -8.96
C ALA A 16 -22.31 9.85 -9.04
N ALA A 17 -22.95 9.12 -9.95
CA ALA A 17 -22.47 7.79 -10.30
C ALA A 17 -20.99 7.91 -10.68
N GLY A 18 -20.12 7.19 -9.97
CA GLY A 18 -18.67 7.25 -10.16
C GLY A 18 -18.33 7.05 -11.63
N ALA A 19 -17.55 7.97 -12.19
CA ALA A 19 -17.06 7.82 -13.55
C ALA A 19 -16.14 6.58 -13.59
N GLN A 20 -16.20 5.82 -14.68
CA GLN A 20 -15.31 4.68 -14.88
C GLN A 20 -13.85 5.14 -14.74
N THR A 21 -13.08 4.54 -13.83
CA THR A 21 -11.66 4.91 -13.70
C THR A 21 -10.88 4.38 -14.91
N THR A 22 -10.28 5.30 -15.67
CA THR A 22 -9.43 4.98 -16.83
C THR A 22 -7.98 5.45 -16.65
N SER A 23 -7.72 6.16 -15.55
CA SER A 23 -6.41 6.69 -15.17
C SER A 23 -6.13 6.37 -13.71
N LEU A 24 -4.86 6.14 -13.40
CA LEU A 24 -4.34 5.73 -12.11
C LEU A 24 -3.26 6.72 -11.68
N ASP A 25 -3.45 7.33 -10.53
CA ASP A 25 -2.44 8.16 -9.87
C ASP A 25 -1.59 7.28 -8.96
N ILE A 26 -0.28 7.27 -9.20
CA ILE A 26 0.70 6.52 -8.43
C ILE A 26 1.55 7.54 -7.70
N VAL A 27 1.53 7.49 -6.37
CA VAL A 27 2.11 8.52 -5.50
C VAL A 27 3.01 7.85 -4.48
N ARG A 28 4.25 8.32 -4.37
CA ARG A 28 5.15 8.01 -3.27
C ARG A 28 5.22 9.21 -2.33
N TYR A 29 4.87 8.99 -1.07
CA TYR A 29 5.03 10.01 -0.03
C TYR A 29 6.46 10.04 0.51
N GLY A 30 6.81 11.11 1.23
CA GLY A 30 7.99 11.20 2.08
C GLY A 30 7.82 10.38 3.37
N TRP A 31 8.87 10.33 4.19
CA TRP A 31 8.85 9.61 5.47
C TRP A 31 7.79 10.16 6.46
N ASP A 32 7.39 11.43 6.27
CA ASP A 32 6.32 12.10 7.01
C ASP A 32 4.91 11.61 6.62
N ASN A 33 4.81 10.71 5.65
CA ASN A 33 3.57 10.15 5.10
C ASN A 33 2.58 11.20 4.59
N THR A 34 3.06 12.41 4.29
CA THR A 34 2.23 13.58 3.93
C THR A 34 2.77 14.31 2.72
N THR A 35 4.08 14.56 2.67
CA THR A 35 4.73 15.24 1.55
C THR A 35 4.80 14.30 0.35
N VAL A 36 4.42 14.77 -0.84
CA VAL A 36 4.59 13.98 -2.08
C VAL A 36 6.05 14.06 -2.51
N ALA A 37 6.74 12.93 -2.49
CA ALA A 37 8.14 12.83 -2.90
C ALA A 37 8.26 12.61 -4.42
N GLU A 38 7.41 11.75 -4.97
CA GLU A 38 7.36 11.44 -6.42
C GLU A 38 5.93 11.03 -6.79
N SER A 39 5.50 11.33 -8.02
CA SER A 39 4.17 10.91 -8.50
C SER A 39 4.07 10.86 -10.01
N VAL A 40 3.27 9.92 -10.52
CA VAL A 40 2.93 9.83 -11.94
C VAL A 40 1.47 9.45 -12.13
N THR A 41 0.85 9.96 -13.19
CA THR A 41 -0.48 9.51 -13.64
C THR A 41 -0.33 8.71 -14.93
N VAL A 42 -0.86 7.50 -14.96
CA VAL A 42 -0.90 6.63 -16.15
C VAL A 42 -2.33 6.27 -16.49
N ASN A 43 -2.63 6.04 -17.77
CA ASN A 43 -3.95 5.56 -18.20
C ASN A 43 -3.88 4.13 -18.72
N VAL A 44 -5.05 3.49 -18.85
CA VAL A 44 -5.16 2.08 -19.28
C VAL A 44 -4.43 1.82 -20.59
N THR A 45 -4.62 2.67 -21.61
CA THR A 45 -3.96 2.52 -22.92
C THR A 45 -2.43 2.56 -22.78
N TRP A 46 -1.91 3.44 -21.93
CA TRP A 46 -0.48 3.54 -21.68
C TRP A 46 0.03 2.32 -20.91
N MET A 47 -0.68 1.88 -19.87
CA MET A 47 -0.28 0.71 -19.08
C MET A 47 -0.22 -0.55 -19.95
N GLU A 48 -1.23 -0.79 -20.78
CA GLU A 48 -1.27 -1.95 -21.69
C GLU A 48 -0.14 -1.92 -22.74
N ALA A 49 0.24 -0.73 -23.22
CA ALA A 49 1.28 -0.59 -24.25
C ALA A 49 2.71 -0.63 -23.69
N ASN A 50 2.92 -0.28 -22.41
CA ASN A 50 4.26 -0.03 -21.86
C ASN A 50 4.65 -0.95 -20.70
N LEU A 51 3.69 -1.63 -20.05
CA LEU A 51 3.93 -2.52 -18.91
C LEU A 51 3.50 -3.96 -19.24
N PRO A 52 4.06 -4.98 -18.54
CA PRO A 52 3.62 -6.35 -18.71
C PRO A 52 2.11 -6.50 -18.45
N VAL A 53 1.42 -7.15 -19.39
CA VAL A 53 0.00 -7.47 -19.24
C VAL A 53 -0.13 -8.77 -18.44
N MET A 54 -0.74 -8.66 -17.28
CA MET A 54 -1.09 -9.77 -16.40
C MET A 54 -2.45 -10.34 -16.80
N GLY A 55 -2.55 -11.66 -16.86
CA GLY A 55 -3.78 -12.37 -17.25
C GLY A 55 -3.92 -12.50 -18.77
N ASP A 56 -4.42 -13.65 -19.21
CA ASP A 56 -4.60 -14.00 -20.61
C ASP A 56 -5.98 -13.58 -21.16
N GLY A 57 -6.91 -13.20 -20.28
CA GLY A 57 -8.31 -12.99 -20.63
C GLY A 57 -9.10 -14.28 -20.89
N ALA A 58 -8.58 -15.44 -20.44
CA ALA A 58 -9.26 -16.74 -20.49
C ALA A 58 -9.33 -17.42 -19.11
N THR A 59 -8.27 -17.30 -18.30
CA THR A 59 -8.15 -17.86 -16.95
C THR A 59 -8.98 -17.03 -15.95
N PRO A 60 -9.94 -17.64 -15.25
CA PRO A 60 -10.74 -16.95 -14.24
C PRO A 60 -10.02 -16.88 -12.89
N TYR A 61 -10.15 -15.74 -12.21
CA TYR A 61 -9.68 -15.48 -10.86
C TYR A 61 -10.87 -15.26 -9.93
N TYR A 62 -10.75 -15.78 -8.71
CA TYR A 62 -11.87 -15.96 -7.79
C TYR A 62 -11.54 -15.40 -6.41
N PHE A 63 -12.52 -14.79 -5.76
CA PHE A 63 -12.36 -14.36 -4.36
C PHE A 63 -13.53 -14.85 -3.53
N GLN A 64 -13.21 -15.44 -2.39
CA GLN A 64 -14.20 -15.93 -1.44
C GLN A 64 -14.84 -14.76 -0.66
N GLY A 65 -16.16 -14.84 -0.48
CA GLY A 65 -16.88 -13.96 0.44
C GLY A 65 -16.86 -14.50 1.87
N PRO A 66 -17.65 -13.90 2.79
CA PRO A 66 -17.82 -14.45 4.14
C PRO A 66 -18.46 -15.83 4.10
N THR A 67 -18.01 -16.71 5.01
CA THR A 67 -18.53 -18.08 5.14
C THR A 67 -19.94 -18.13 5.71
N PHE A 68 -20.33 -17.11 6.49
CA PHE A 68 -21.55 -17.08 7.29
C PHE A 68 -21.72 -18.29 8.23
N ASP A 69 -20.62 -18.98 8.53
CA ASP A 69 -20.55 -20.10 9.46
C ASP A 69 -19.76 -19.68 10.70
N GLY A 70 -20.45 -19.49 11.82
CA GLY A 70 -19.83 -19.08 13.08
C GLY A 70 -18.88 -20.11 13.68
N SER A 71 -18.91 -21.36 13.21
CA SER A 71 -17.96 -22.42 13.60
C SER A 71 -16.77 -22.56 12.65
N ASN A 72 -16.85 -21.94 11.47
CA ASN A 72 -15.82 -22.00 10.43
C ASN A 72 -15.67 -20.63 9.72
N LEU A 73 -15.02 -19.68 10.40
CA LEU A 73 -14.88 -18.32 9.90
C LEU A 73 -13.91 -18.20 8.70
N TRP A 74 -12.82 -18.96 8.74
CA TRP A 74 -11.71 -18.83 7.79
C TRP A 74 -11.75 -19.83 6.65
N ASP A 75 -12.55 -20.90 6.78
CA ASP A 75 -12.63 -22.00 5.82
C ASP A 75 -11.25 -22.57 5.42
N PRO A 76 -10.48 -23.12 6.39
CA PRO A 76 -9.13 -23.64 6.12
C PRO A 76 -9.12 -24.86 5.18
N ALA A 77 -10.27 -25.49 4.96
CA ALA A 77 -10.44 -26.57 4.00
C ALA A 77 -10.85 -26.07 2.60
N GLU A 78 -10.99 -24.75 2.41
CA GLU A 78 -11.41 -24.11 1.16
C GLU A 78 -12.63 -24.80 0.51
N SER A 79 -13.68 -25.00 1.32
CA SER A 79 -14.84 -25.83 0.96
C SER A 79 -16.16 -25.07 0.90
N ILE A 80 -16.20 -23.84 1.44
CA ILE A 80 -17.43 -23.05 1.59
C ILE A 80 -17.49 -21.98 0.49
N TYR A 81 -18.56 -22.00 -0.31
CA TYR A 81 -18.80 -21.02 -1.38
C TYR A 81 -17.65 -20.87 -2.38
N VAL A 82 -16.93 -21.96 -2.66
CA VAL A 82 -15.79 -22.00 -3.59
C VAL A 82 -16.17 -22.42 -5.03
N ASP A 83 -17.42 -22.87 -5.25
CA ASP A 83 -17.92 -23.14 -6.60
C ASP A 83 -18.22 -21.84 -7.37
N SER A 84 -18.14 -21.90 -8.71
CA SER A 84 -18.34 -20.76 -9.62
C SER A 84 -19.72 -20.10 -9.48
N ALA A 85 -20.75 -20.83 -9.02
CA ALA A 85 -22.08 -20.30 -8.79
C ALA A 85 -22.24 -19.58 -7.43
N THR A 86 -21.35 -19.86 -6.47
CA THR A 86 -21.46 -19.38 -5.09
C THR A 86 -20.36 -18.42 -4.68
N ILE A 87 -19.22 -18.47 -5.38
CA ILE A 87 -18.07 -17.60 -5.15
C ILE A 87 -18.44 -16.14 -5.35
N LYS A 88 -17.92 -15.26 -4.50
CA LYS A 88 -18.36 -13.86 -4.45
C LYS A 88 -17.87 -13.05 -5.65
N ILE A 89 -16.63 -13.28 -6.08
CA ILE A 89 -16.04 -12.65 -7.26
C ILE A 89 -15.56 -13.76 -8.17
N ASN A 90 -15.88 -13.63 -9.46
CA ASN A 90 -15.47 -14.51 -10.53
C ASN A 90 -15.29 -13.64 -11.78
N GLU A 91 -14.04 -13.34 -12.09
CA GLU A 91 -13.67 -12.49 -13.21
C GLU A 91 -12.51 -13.09 -14.00
N THR A 92 -12.61 -13.00 -15.32
CA THR A 92 -11.53 -13.33 -16.24
C THR A 92 -10.98 -12.00 -16.75
N ILE A 93 -9.72 -11.70 -16.45
CA ILE A 93 -9.21 -10.32 -16.46
C ILE A 93 -7.91 -10.17 -17.23
N ARG A 94 -7.63 -8.91 -17.57
CA ARG A 94 -6.30 -8.40 -17.92
C ARG A 94 -5.99 -7.18 -17.07
N GLY A 95 -4.73 -7.02 -16.71
CA GLY A 95 -4.30 -5.98 -15.80
C GLY A 95 -2.81 -5.73 -15.83
N THR A 96 -2.34 -4.96 -14.87
CA THR A 96 -0.93 -4.69 -14.65
C THR A 96 -0.58 -4.97 -13.19
N ALA A 97 0.58 -5.57 -12.94
CA ALA A 97 1.02 -5.88 -11.59
C ALA A 97 1.20 -4.59 -10.78
N VAL A 98 0.75 -4.59 -9.51
CA VAL A 98 0.95 -3.46 -8.60
C VAL A 98 2.44 -3.20 -8.42
N HIS A 99 3.27 -4.24 -8.39
CA HIS A 99 4.74 -4.14 -8.40
C HIS A 99 5.24 -3.22 -9.52
N ASP A 100 4.91 -3.53 -10.77
CA ASP A 100 5.40 -2.76 -11.92
C ASP A 100 4.87 -1.32 -11.94
N LEU A 101 3.67 -1.10 -11.38
CA LEU A 101 3.10 0.24 -11.24
C LEU A 101 3.87 1.07 -10.21
N VAL A 102 4.16 0.52 -9.03
CA VAL A 102 4.87 1.27 -7.99
C VAL A 102 6.33 1.56 -8.35
N GLU A 103 6.95 0.74 -9.19
CA GLU A 103 8.31 1.01 -9.72
C GLU A 103 8.40 2.33 -10.50
N LEU A 104 7.29 2.82 -11.07
CA LEU A 104 7.27 4.11 -11.79
C LEU A 104 7.59 5.32 -10.89
N VAL A 105 7.48 5.17 -9.57
CA VAL A 105 7.78 6.22 -8.57
C VAL A 105 8.89 5.79 -7.59
N GLY A 106 9.76 4.87 -8.01
CA GLY A 106 10.88 4.37 -7.21
C GLY A 106 10.55 3.18 -6.30
N GLY A 107 9.43 2.50 -6.54
CA GLY A 107 9.08 1.23 -5.90
C GLY A 107 8.71 1.35 -4.43
N MET A 108 8.54 0.21 -3.79
CA MET A 108 8.45 0.08 -2.34
C MET A 108 9.73 -0.54 -1.77
N HIS A 109 9.96 -0.35 -0.48
CA HIS A 109 11.07 -0.94 0.26
C HIS A 109 10.55 -1.73 1.46
N PRO A 110 11.33 -2.67 2.05
CA PRO A 110 10.92 -3.37 3.25
C PRO A 110 10.45 -2.41 4.35
N GLY A 111 9.24 -2.65 4.87
CA GLY A 111 8.58 -1.77 5.84
C GLY A 111 7.58 -0.79 5.24
N ASP A 112 7.72 -0.41 3.96
CA ASP A 112 6.75 0.45 3.26
C ASP A 112 5.37 -0.23 3.23
N GLU A 113 4.32 0.59 3.27
CA GLU A 113 2.94 0.18 3.00
C GLU A 113 2.43 0.82 1.71
N ILE A 114 1.55 0.13 1.01
CA ILE A 114 0.78 0.70 -0.10
C ILE A 114 -0.69 0.80 0.30
N ARG A 115 -1.34 1.91 -0.05
CA ARG A 115 -2.79 2.08 -0.01
C ARG A 115 -3.32 2.04 -1.45
N VAL A 116 -4.20 1.09 -1.72
CA VAL A 116 -4.97 1.01 -2.96
C VAL A 116 -6.31 1.68 -2.69
N ARG A 117 -6.59 2.79 -3.37
CA ARG A 117 -7.76 3.63 -3.08
C ARG A 117 -8.62 3.85 -4.32
N ALA A 118 -9.92 3.71 -4.13
CA ALA A 118 -10.96 3.95 -5.11
C ALA A 118 -11.24 5.45 -5.29
N ASP A 119 -11.90 5.79 -6.39
CA ASP A 119 -12.42 7.14 -6.66
C ASP A 119 -13.44 7.61 -5.60
N ASP A 120 -14.23 6.68 -5.04
CA ASP A 120 -15.20 6.94 -3.98
C ASP A 120 -14.57 7.06 -2.57
N GLY A 121 -13.25 6.90 -2.47
CA GLY A 121 -12.50 6.98 -1.22
C GLY A 121 -12.39 5.68 -0.43
N MET A 122 -13.02 4.57 -0.85
CA MET A 122 -12.75 3.24 -0.29
C MET A 122 -11.27 2.90 -0.47
N TRP A 123 -10.63 2.31 0.54
CA TRP A 123 -9.24 1.89 0.39
C TRP A 123 -8.92 0.60 1.14
N LYS A 124 -7.82 -0.03 0.72
CA LYS A 124 -7.14 -1.13 1.42
C LYS A 124 -5.64 -0.86 1.50
N ARG A 125 -5.00 -1.41 2.53
CA ARG A 125 -3.55 -1.29 2.74
C ARG A 125 -2.89 -2.67 2.74
N PHE A 126 -1.66 -2.72 2.25
CA PHE A 126 -0.82 -3.92 2.24
C PHE A 126 0.64 -3.53 2.49
N GLY A 127 1.43 -4.45 3.02
CA GLY A 127 2.86 -4.23 3.24
C GLY A 127 3.71 -4.62 2.03
N TYR A 128 4.97 -4.18 2.02
CA TYR A 128 5.98 -4.54 1.02
C TYR A 128 5.95 -6.02 0.61
N ALA A 129 5.95 -6.94 1.57
CA ALA A 129 5.98 -8.37 1.30
C ALA A 129 4.78 -8.86 0.49
N ASN A 130 3.59 -8.25 0.65
CA ASN A 130 2.40 -8.62 -0.13
C ASN A 130 2.49 -8.20 -1.60
N VAL A 131 3.38 -7.25 -1.95
CA VAL A 131 3.59 -6.77 -3.32
C VAL A 131 4.82 -7.42 -3.94
N TYR A 132 5.94 -7.46 -3.22
CA TYR A 132 7.24 -7.90 -3.74
C TYR A 132 7.54 -9.39 -3.52
N ASN A 133 7.03 -9.98 -2.43
CA ASN A 133 7.27 -11.37 -2.06
C ASN A 133 5.97 -12.13 -1.72
N PRO A 134 4.91 -12.03 -2.55
CA PRO A 134 3.65 -12.68 -2.21
C PRO A 134 3.83 -14.21 -2.24
N PRO A 135 3.31 -14.94 -1.23
CA PRO A 135 3.28 -16.40 -1.31
C PRO A 135 2.36 -16.82 -2.47
N ALA A 136 2.60 -18.00 -3.05
CA ALA A 136 1.89 -18.45 -4.25
C ALA A 136 0.36 -18.48 -4.09
N ARG A 137 -0.13 -18.84 -2.89
CA ARG A 137 -1.55 -18.80 -2.50
C ARG A 137 -2.21 -17.42 -2.53
N GLN A 138 -1.41 -16.35 -2.48
CA GLN A 138 -1.87 -14.98 -2.72
C GLN A 138 -1.58 -14.58 -4.17
N GLY A 139 -0.37 -14.86 -4.63
CA GLY A 139 0.14 -14.40 -5.90
C GLY A 139 0.27 -12.87 -5.98
N PRO A 140 0.71 -12.37 -7.15
CA PRO A 140 0.95 -10.94 -7.33
C PRO A 140 -0.37 -10.15 -7.27
N PRO A 141 -0.40 -9.01 -6.55
CA PRO A 141 -1.50 -8.06 -6.67
C PRO A 141 -1.48 -7.39 -8.04
N VAL A 142 -2.65 -7.26 -8.66
CA VAL A 142 -2.85 -6.76 -10.02
C VAL A 142 -3.99 -5.75 -10.04
N VAL A 143 -3.78 -4.60 -10.66
CA VAL A 143 -4.86 -3.67 -11.03
C VAL A 143 -5.38 -4.12 -12.40
N ALA A 144 -6.53 -4.80 -12.39
CA ALA A 144 -7.23 -5.23 -13.59
C ALA A 144 -7.95 -4.03 -14.23
N TRP A 145 -7.79 -3.83 -15.54
CA TRP A 145 -8.40 -2.73 -16.29
C TRP A 145 -9.34 -3.21 -17.41
N TRP A 146 -9.47 -4.53 -17.59
CA TRP A 146 -10.34 -5.17 -18.58
C TRP A 146 -10.83 -6.51 -18.03
N ASN A 147 -12.06 -6.88 -18.38
CA ASN A 147 -12.58 -8.23 -18.14
C ASN A 147 -13.21 -8.85 -19.40
N ALA A 148 -13.35 -10.17 -19.41
CA ALA A 148 -13.87 -10.91 -20.56
C ALA A 148 -15.34 -10.60 -20.87
N ARG A 149 -16.12 -10.20 -19.87
CA ARG A 149 -17.56 -9.92 -20.03
C ARG A 149 -17.85 -8.58 -20.69
N ASN A 150 -17.06 -7.55 -20.37
CA ASN A 150 -17.37 -6.16 -20.72
C ASN A 150 -16.24 -5.49 -21.51
N GLY A 151 -15.09 -6.14 -21.62
CA GLY A 151 -13.88 -5.55 -22.17
C GLY A 151 -13.45 -4.32 -21.37
N TYR A 152 -13.08 -3.24 -22.07
CA TYR A 152 -12.74 -1.97 -21.45
C TYR A 152 -13.95 -1.19 -20.94
N ALA A 153 -15.18 -1.61 -21.22
CA ALA A 153 -16.40 -0.95 -20.72
C ALA A 153 -16.88 -1.58 -19.39
N TRP A 154 -15.94 -2.11 -18.59
CA TRP A 154 -16.24 -2.82 -17.35
C TRP A 154 -16.79 -1.85 -16.29
N PRO A 155 -18.02 -2.05 -15.76
CA PRO A 155 -18.63 -1.10 -14.82
C PRO A 155 -17.88 -0.94 -13.50
N ASP A 156 -17.26 -2.00 -12.98
CA ASP A 156 -16.42 -1.92 -11.78
C ASP A 156 -15.05 -1.28 -12.08
N SER A 157 -14.76 -1.02 -13.36
CA SER A 157 -13.57 -0.34 -13.87
C SER A 157 -12.27 -0.91 -13.35
N MET A 158 -11.26 -0.08 -13.04
CA MET A 158 -9.99 -0.62 -12.55
C MET A 158 -10.19 -1.26 -11.19
N ARG A 159 -9.77 -2.51 -11.01
CA ARG A 159 -10.09 -3.29 -9.81
C ARG A 159 -8.92 -4.13 -9.34
N LEU A 160 -8.71 -4.18 -8.03
CA LEU A 160 -7.63 -4.97 -7.42
C LEU A 160 -7.97 -6.47 -7.39
N PHE A 161 -7.04 -7.27 -7.89
CA PHE A 161 -7.03 -8.74 -7.79
C PHE A 161 -5.70 -9.24 -7.22
N PHE A 162 -5.71 -10.48 -6.74
CA PHE A 162 -4.58 -11.25 -6.27
C PHE A 162 -4.55 -12.50 -7.16
N PHE A 163 -3.45 -12.69 -7.89
CA PHE A 163 -3.33 -13.78 -8.85
C PHE A 163 -2.87 -15.05 -8.15
N ALA A 164 -3.66 -15.50 -7.17
CA ALA A 164 -3.42 -16.72 -6.42
C ALA A 164 -3.24 -17.89 -7.38
N ASP A 165 -2.26 -18.76 -7.12
CA ASP A 165 -2.12 -19.98 -7.88
C ASP A 165 -3.18 -21.02 -7.46
N THR A 166 -3.02 -22.25 -7.92
CA THR A 166 -3.96 -23.34 -7.61
C THR A 166 -3.47 -24.25 -6.49
N SER A 167 -2.34 -23.93 -5.84
CA SER A 167 -1.62 -24.86 -4.96
C SER A 167 -2.32 -25.14 -3.64
N SER A 168 -3.09 -24.18 -3.13
CA SER A 168 -3.91 -24.33 -1.92
C SER A 168 -5.32 -24.87 -2.21
N ASN A 169 -5.73 -24.87 -3.47
CA ASN A 169 -7.10 -25.14 -3.87
C ASN A 169 -7.28 -26.52 -4.51
N GLU A 170 -7.95 -27.45 -3.83
CA GLU A 170 -8.16 -28.83 -4.32
C GLU A 170 -8.95 -28.91 -5.64
N MET A 171 -9.75 -27.88 -5.97
CA MET A 171 -10.49 -27.81 -7.24
C MET A 171 -9.61 -27.39 -8.42
N GLY A 172 -8.33 -27.06 -8.18
CA GLY A 172 -7.40 -26.59 -9.21
C GLY A 172 -7.76 -25.21 -9.77
N ARG A 173 -8.33 -24.32 -8.93
CA ARG A 173 -8.79 -22.98 -9.32
C ARG A 173 -7.95 -21.89 -8.67
N HIS A 174 -7.84 -20.74 -9.34
CA HIS A 174 -7.15 -19.54 -8.85
C HIS A 174 -8.04 -18.78 -7.86
N ILE A 175 -8.26 -19.38 -6.69
CA ILE A 175 -9.07 -18.79 -5.62
C ILE A 175 -8.14 -18.09 -4.63
N PHE A 176 -8.41 -16.81 -4.37
CA PHE A 176 -7.91 -16.14 -3.19
C PHE A 176 -8.99 -16.18 -2.10
N GLY A 177 -8.87 -17.17 -1.22
CA GLY A 177 -9.81 -17.50 -0.16
C GLY A 177 -9.57 -16.73 1.15
N ASN A 178 -10.47 -16.95 2.11
CA ASN A 178 -10.35 -16.36 3.45
C ASN A 178 -9.11 -16.91 4.18
N GLU A 179 -8.83 -18.22 4.07
CA GLU A 179 -7.61 -18.81 4.62
C GLU A 179 -6.34 -18.31 3.90
N ASP A 180 -6.39 -18.04 2.59
CA ASP A 180 -5.25 -17.45 1.89
C ASP A 180 -4.92 -16.07 2.43
N MET A 181 -5.93 -15.22 2.63
CA MET A 181 -5.79 -13.92 3.27
C MET A 181 -5.23 -14.06 4.69
N HIS A 182 -5.70 -15.05 5.46
CA HIS A 182 -5.22 -15.34 6.81
C HIS A 182 -3.73 -15.68 6.84
N GLN A 183 -3.28 -16.51 5.91
CA GLN A 183 -1.91 -17.00 5.86
C GLN A 183 -0.93 -16.07 5.13
N SER A 184 -1.40 -15.22 4.21
CA SER A 184 -0.53 -14.39 3.38
C SER A 184 -0.35 -12.96 3.89
N MET A 185 -1.21 -12.49 4.79
CA MET A 185 -1.23 -11.10 5.23
C MET A 185 -1.11 -10.96 6.74
N ALA A 186 -0.49 -9.86 7.18
CA ALA A 186 -0.52 -9.49 8.59
C ALA A 186 -1.95 -9.18 9.05
N PRO A 187 -2.32 -9.44 10.33
CA PRO A 187 -3.68 -9.25 10.83
C PRO A 187 -4.31 -7.89 10.55
N ARG A 188 -3.50 -6.83 10.53
CA ARG A 188 -3.93 -5.45 10.23
C ARG A 188 -4.46 -5.25 8.81
N TYR A 189 -4.14 -6.14 7.88
CA TYR A 189 -4.58 -6.06 6.47
C TYR A 189 -5.78 -6.95 6.18
N TRP A 190 -6.18 -7.81 7.11
CA TRP A 190 -7.36 -8.65 6.93
C TRP A 190 -8.63 -7.81 6.81
N HIS A 191 -9.57 -8.31 6.02
CA HIS A 191 -10.88 -7.68 5.88
C HIS A 191 -11.99 -8.57 6.44
N TYR A 192 -12.90 -7.93 7.15
CA TYR A 192 -14.08 -8.56 7.73
C TYR A 192 -15.35 -7.88 7.25
N PHE A 193 -16.38 -8.69 7.01
CA PHE A 193 -17.77 -8.31 6.98
C PHE A 193 -18.39 -8.70 8.35
N ASP A 194 -18.61 -7.70 9.21
CA ASP A 194 -18.92 -7.92 10.63
C ASP A 194 -17.82 -8.78 11.30
N ILE A 195 -18.14 -9.99 11.75
CA ILE A 195 -17.17 -10.93 12.33
C ILE A 195 -16.55 -11.90 11.31
N TYR A 196 -17.06 -11.92 10.07
CA TYR A 196 -16.68 -12.92 9.06
C TYR A 196 -15.56 -12.39 8.16
N PRO A 197 -14.41 -13.07 8.07
CA PRO A 197 -13.41 -12.79 7.05
C PRO A 197 -14.02 -12.78 5.65
N SER A 198 -13.55 -11.88 4.79
CA SER A 198 -13.99 -11.81 3.40
C SER A 198 -12.85 -11.33 2.52
N ALA A 199 -12.13 -12.27 1.90
CA ALA A 199 -11.08 -11.95 0.93
C ALA A 199 -11.64 -11.07 -0.20
N ALA A 200 -12.87 -11.33 -0.66
CA ALA A 200 -13.57 -10.53 -1.67
C ALA A 200 -13.65 -9.03 -1.34
N GLY A 201 -13.72 -8.65 -0.07
CA GLY A 201 -13.74 -7.24 0.30
C GLY A 201 -12.38 -6.55 0.27
N LEU A 202 -11.28 -7.28 0.00
CA LEU A 202 -10.00 -6.69 -0.38
C LEU A 202 -9.96 -6.23 -1.85
N SER A 203 -10.87 -6.74 -2.69
CA SER A 203 -10.95 -6.37 -4.11
C SER A 203 -11.60 -4.99 -4.28
N VAL A 204 -10.78 -3.94 -4.13
CA VAL A 204 -11.16 -2.54 -4.34
C VAL A 204 -11.53 -2.34 -5.81
N ARG A 205 -12.78 -1.92 -6.07
CA ARG A 205 -13.26 -1.51 -7.41
C ARG A 205 -12.99 -0.02 -7.64
N SER A 206 -13.05 0.41 -8.89
CA SER A 206 -12.82 1.81 -9.28
C SER A 206 -11.54 2.41 -8.69
N VAL A 207 -10.46 1.62 -8.70
CA VAL A 207 -9.14 2.03 -8.21
C VAL A 207 -8.69 3.25 -9.00
N ALA A 208 -8.42 4.35 -8.28
CA ALA A 208 -7.92 5.59 -8.86
C ALA A 208 -6.53 5.95 -8.35
N TYR A 209 -6.10 5.39 -7.20
CA TYR A 209 -4.83 5.73 -6.57
C TYR A 209 -4.08 4.49 -6.06
N LEU A 210 -2.77 4.49 -6.30
CA LEU A 210 -1.78 3.68 -5.60
C LEU A 210 -0.87 4.62 -4.80
N GLU A 211 -0.92 4.52 -3.48
CA GLU A 211 -0.26 5.47 -2.58
C GLU A 211 0.73 4.73 -1.69
N ILE A 212 2.02 5.00 -1.86
CA ILE A 212 3.10 4.35 -1.13
C ILE A 212 3.48 5.22 0.07
N PHE A 213 3.42 4.63 1.26
CA PHE A 213 3.77 5.21 2.55
C PHE A 213 5.09 4.58 3.00
N PRO A 214 6.21 5.32 2.92
CA PRO A 214 7.48 4.79 3.35
C PRO A 214 7.50 4.45 4.84
N ALA A 215 8.20 3.38 5.20
CA ALA A 215 8.66 3.27 6.57
C ALA A 215 9.68 4.38 6.87
N PRO A 216 9.77 4.87 8.11
CA PRO A 216 10.89 5.70 8.54
C PRO A 216 12.21 5.02 8.17
N ARG A 217 13.04 5.71 7.38
CA ARG A 217 14.38 5.26 6.99
C ARG A 217 15.30 6.47 6.93
N ALA A 218 16.52 6.32 7.42
CA ALA A 218 17.50 7.38 7.33
C ALA A 218 17.94 7.60 5.88
N LEU A 219 18.26 8.84 5.53
CA LEU A 219 18.94 9.21 4.29
C LEU A 219 20.43 9.43 4.58
N ALA A 220 21.26 9.46 3.54
CA ALA A 220 22.67 9.87 3.72
C ALA A 220 22.71 11.36 4.09
N VAL A 221 23.26 11.67 5.27
CA VAL A 221 23.40 13.05 5.75
C VAL A 221 24.43 13.80 4.90
N PRO A 222 24.17 15.01 4.40
CA PRO A 222 25.11 15.72 3.51
C PRO A 222 26.51 15.86 4.12
N GLY A 223 27.49 15.25 3.45
CA GLY A 223 28.87 15.16 3.93
C GLY A 223 29.27 13.79 4.47
N SER A 224 28.32 12.85 4.59
CA SER A 224 28.58 11.42 4.81
C SER A 224 28.95 10.72 3.50
N THR A 225 29.52 9.52 3.62
CA THR A 225 29.73 8.60 2.49
C THR A 225 28.70 7.47 2.46
N GLU A 226 28.03 7.21 3.59
CA GLU A 226 27.08 6.12 3.77
C GLU A 226 25.82 6.61 4.52
N ILE A 227 24.81 5.75 4.64
CA ILE A 227 23.57 6.02 5.37
C ILE A 227 23.85 5.87 6.88
N PRO A 228 23.29 6.74 7.74
CA PRO A 228 23.43 6.64 9.18
C PRO A 228 23.04 5.24 9.71
N THR A 229 23.69 4.77 10.77
CA THR A 229 23.40 3.46 11.38
C THR A 229 23.23 3.55 12.89
N ASP A 230 22.43 2.63 13.44
CA ASP A 230 22.27 2.39 14.86
C ASP A 230 23.27 1.29 15.29
N THR A 231 24.31 1.66 16.01
CA THR A 231 25.44 0.77 16.35
C THR A 231 25.23 -0.03 17.62
N ASP A 232 24.30 0.37 18.48
CA ASP A 232 24.03 -0.30 19.76
C ASP A 232 22.60 -0.88 19.91
N GLY A 233 21.75 -0.67 18.91
CA GLY A 233 20.43 -1.28 18.76
C GLY A 233 19.33 -0.61 19.57
N ASP A 234 19.52 0.65 20.00
CA ASP A 234 18.54 1.39 20.79
C ASP A 234 17.47 2.11 19.95
N GLY A 235 17.63 2.10 18.62
CA GLY A 235 16.76 2.75 17.65
C GLY A 235 17.18 4.16 17.24
N LEU A 236 18.25 4.71 17.82
CA LEU A 236 18.86 5.99 17.47
C LEU A 236 20.08 5.76 16.59
N TYR A 237 20.26 6.62 15.59
CA TYR A 237 21.29 6.43 14.56
C TYR A 237 22.52 7.23 14.96
N ASP A 238 23.30 6.66 15.88
CA ASP A 238 24.48 7.24 16.52
C ASP A 238 25.74 7.31 15.62
N ASP A 239 25.81 6.47 14.59
CA ASP A 239 26.79 6.57 13.49
C ASP A 239 26.19 7.39 12.35
N VAL A 240 26.12 8.71 12.54
CA VAL A 240 25.52 9.70 11.62
C VAL A 240 26.23 9.75 10.27
N ASN A 241 27.52 9.44 10.21
CA ASN A 241 28.27 9.43 8.94
C ASN A 241 28.33 8.05 8.26
N GLY A 242 27.83 7.01 8.92
CA GLY A 242 27.70 5.66 8.39
C GLY A 242 29.02 4.89 8.25
N ASN A 243 30.08 5.28 8.96
CA ASN A 243 31.40 4.61 8.85
C ASN A 243 31.54 3.34 9.71
N GLY A 244 30.47 2.96 10.42
CA GLY A 244 30.42 1.82 11.33
C GLY A 244 30.99 2.11 12.72
N ARG A 245 31.15 3.39 13.10
CA ARG A 245 31.63 3.81 14.42
C ARG A 245 30.84 5.02 14.89
N ARG A 246 30.39 4.99 16.14
CA ARG A 246 29.94 6.19 16.84
C ARG A 246 31.16 6.95 17.37
N ASP A 247 31.52 8.05 16.72
CA ASP A 247 32.67 8.84 17.12
C ASP A 247 32.42 10.35 17.00
N PHE A 248 33.47 11.15 17.24
CA PHE A 248 33.34 12.59 17.25
C PHE A 248 32.99 13.18 15.87
N ALA A 249 33.25 12.47 14.77
CA ALA A 249 32.86 12.90 13.44
C ALA A 249 31.32 12.91 13.28
N ASP A 250 30.61 12.01 13.96
CA ASP A 250 29.14 11.96 13.94
C ASP A 250 28.53 13.17 14.64
N VAL A 251 29.05 13.53 15.82
CA VAL A 251 28.63 14.73 16.55
C VAL A 251 28.84 15.99 15.71
N VAL A 252 30.00 16.10 15.05
CA VAL A 252 30.32 17.24 14.19
C VAL A 252 29.40 17.28 12.97
N LEU A 253 29.14 16.13 12.34
CA LEU A 253 28.26 16.06 11.18
C LEU A 253 26.83 16.41 11.56
N TYR A 254 26.30 15.83 12.64
CA TYR A 254 24.98 16.15 13.17
C TYR A 254 24.86 17.66 13.41
N PHE A 255 25.79 18.26 14.17
CA PHE A 255 25.77 19.68 14.48
C PHE A 255 25.77 20.56 13.21
N ASN A 256 26.58 20.22 12.22
CA ASN A 256 26.66 20.97 10.98
C ASN A 256 25.42 20.82 10.09
N GLN A 257 24.70 19.70 10.21
CA GLN A 257 23.56 19.35 9.37
C GLN A 257 22.22 19.37 10.10
N MET A 258 22.14 19.91 11.32
CA MET A 258 20.91 19.90 12.14
C MET A 258 19.67 20.36 11.36
N THR A 259 19.76 21.50 10.66
CA THR A 259 18.64 22.04 9.87
C THR A 259 18.23 21.09 8.75
N TRP A 260 19.20 20.41 8.14
CA TRP A 260 18.93 19.45 7.09
C TRP A 260 18.30 18.17 7.67
N ILE A 261 18.83 17.65 8.78
CA ILE A 261 18.30 16.48 9.49
C ILE A 261 16.84 16.75 9.90
N ASP A 262 16.56 17.88 10.55
CA ASP A 262 15.19 18.28 10.95
C ASP A 262 14.19 18.29 9.79
N SER A 263 14.66 18.65 8.59
CA SER A 263 13.80 18.78 7.40
C SER A 263 13.70 17.50 6.56
N ASN A 264 14.66 16.58 6.65
CA ASN A 264 14.81 15.48 5.68
C ASN A 264 14.89 14.09 6.33
N GLU A 265 15.24 14.01 7.61
CA GLU A 265 15.39 12.75 8.32
C GLU A 265 14.17 12.44 9.20
N PRO A 266 13.87 11.15 9.45
CA PRO A 266 12.91 10.79 10.47
C PRO A 266 13.41 11.19 11.86
N VAL A 267 12.72 12.17 12.47
CA VAL A 267 13.05 12.68 13.82
C VAL A 267 13.29 11.57 14.85
N PRO A 268 12.50 10.48 14.92
CA PRO A 268 12.72 9.42 15.92
C PRO A 268 14.09 8.73 15.87
N PHE A 269 14.82 8.80 14.75
CA PHE A 269 16.18 8.23 14.66
C PHE A 269 17.26 9.17 15.18
N PHE A 270 16.96 10.47 15.29
CA PHE A 270 17.94 11.52 15.59
C PHE A 270 17.58 12.35 16.82
N ASP A 271 16.43 12.10 17.46
CA ASP A 271 15.96 12.71 18.70
C ASP A 271 16.58 12.02 19.93
N PHE A 272 17.88 12.22 20.11
CA PHE A 272 18.66 11.61 21.20
C PHE A 272 18.20 12.05 22.60
N ASN A 273 17.55 13.21 22.71
CA ASN A 273 17.07 13.71 24.00
C ASN A 273 15.58 13.37 24.27
N GLY A 274 14.85 12.86 23.28
CA GLY A 274 13.47 12.37 23.39
C GLY A 274 12.41 13.46 23.48
N ASN A 275 12.67 14.66 22.97
CA ASN A 275 11.73 15.80 23.00
C ASN A 275 10.91 15.98 21.70
N SER A 276 11.02 15.02 20.79
CA SER A 276 10.30 14.92 19.51
C SER A 276 10.62 16.04 18.51
N ARG A 277 11.83 16.61 18.57
CA ARG A 277 12.34 17.58 17.59
C ARG A 277 13.86 17.47 17.50
N ILE A 278 14.43 18.01 16.42
CA ILE A 278 15.87 18.10 16.26
C ILE A 278 16.37 19.43 16.83
N ASP A 279 17.18 19.39 17.87
CA ASP A 279 17.77 20.58 18.48
C ASP A 279 19.18 20.34 19.07
N PHE A 280 19.76 21.37 19.69
CA PHE A 280 21.13 21.31 20.19
C PHE A 280 21.27 20.33 21.38
N ALA A 281 20.20 20.04 22.11
CA ALA A 281 20.23 19.06 23.18
C ALA A 281 20.42 17.64 22.64
N ASP A 282 20.01 17.35 21.40
CA ASP A 282 20.33 16.07 20.74
C ASP A 282 21.82 15.93 20.48
N VAL A 283 22.48 16.99 20.00
CA VAL A 283 23.94 17.02 19.80
C VAL A 283 24.67 16.76 21.12
N VAL A 284 24.20 17.37 22.20
CA VAL A 284 24.78 17.16 23.55
C VAL A 284 24.54 15.75 24.04
N ALA A 285 23.35 15.19 23.80
CA ALA A 285 23.01 13.82 24.17
C ALA A 285 23.89 12.80 23.42
N LEU A 286 24.02 12.93 22.10
CA LEU A 286 24.90 12.12 21.26
C LEU A 286 26.37 12.23 21.71
N PHE A 287 26.86 13.44 21.98
CA PHE A 287 28.23 13.62 22.48
C PHE A 287 28.45 12.91 23.83
N THR A 288 27.43 12.87 24.68
CA THR A 288 27.51 12.25 26.01
C THR A 288 27.43 10.73 25.95
N SER A 289 26.87 10.16 24.87
CA SER A 289 26.72 8.71 24.70
C SER A 289 27.92 8.03 24.06
N LEU A 290 28.87 8.78 23.49
CA LEU A 290 30.10 8.24 22.85
C LEU A 290 30.87 7.28 23.77
#